data_AF-A0A318KG98-F1
#
_entry.id   AF-A0A318KG98-F1
#
_cell.length_a   1.000
_cell.length_b   1.000
_cell.length_c   1.000
_cell.angle_alpha   90.00
_cell.angle_beta   90.00
_cell.angle_gamma   90.00
#
_symmetry.space_group_name_H-M   'P 1'
#
loop_
_entity.id
_entity.type
_entity.pdbx_description
1 polymer ?
#
loop_
_entity_poly.entity_id
_entity_poly.type
_entity_poly.pdbx_seq_one_letter_code
_entity_poly.pdbx_strand_id
1 'polypeptide(L)'
;MLLVACGTARNTGEDAPGRLAGGVALPVGVAFDADVRITGADLTVTWRVVNPSSSELVIPTLVPHENTVPQGEAYLVSAGGYVEIAQRFFDWPDGVENLATPPSVGVMRVSPGATESRTIRVPRPLMGYHPFGDAFYDGPPKLPSDPAGVVFCLGVVPQPYPPALGLHESNGVEIAVHGRVPYAAQHRFCTEPMTFK
;
A
#
# COMPACT_ATOMS: atom_id res chain seq x y z
N MET A 1 10.94 -26.61 9.95
CA MET A 1 12.09 -25.69 9.93
C MET A 1 11.52 -24.28 9.86
N LEU A 2 11.47 -23.59 10.99
CA LEU A 2 10.84 -22.27 11.13
C LEU A 2 11.90 -21.23 10.72
N LEU A 3 11.84 -20.73 9.49
CA LEU A 3 12.71 -19.63 9.05
C LEU A 3 12.13 -18.31 9.60
N VAL A 4 12.70 -17.83 10.70
CA VAL A 4 12.45 -16.51 11.24
C VAL A 4 13.41 -15.55 10.55
N ALA A 5 12.95 -14.83 9.54
CA ALA A 5 13.62 -13.63 9.06
C ALA A 5 13.05 -12.44 9.86
N CYS A 6 13.79 -11.98 10.88
CA CYS A 6 13.48 -10.73 11.56
C CYS A 6 14.10 -9.59 10.76
N GLY A 7 13.28 -8.82 10.04
CA GLY A 7 13.68 -7.56 9.43
C GLY A 7 12.89 -6.43 10.06
N THR A 8 13.41 -5.78 11.09
CA THR A 8 12.87 -4.52 11.61
C THR A 8 13.43 -3.38 10.77
N ALA A 9 12.63 -2.78 9.90
CA ALA A 9 13.02 -1.61 9.13
C ALA A 9 12.57 -0.33 9.86
N ARG A 10 13.52 0.37 10.50
CA ARG A 10 13.32 1.75 10.95
C ARG A 10 13.78 2.69 9.84
N ASN A 11 12.86 3.11 8.97
CA ASN A 11 13.14 4.19 8.03
C ASN A 11 12.94 5.54 8.71
N THR A 12 14.02 6.11 9.26
CA THR A 12 14.13 7.54 9.57
C THR A 12 14.57 8.21 8.27
N GLY A 13 13.63 8.81 7.54
CA GLY A 13 13.84 9.20 6.14
C GLY A 13 15.09 10.06 5.88
N GLU A 14 15.92 9.61 4.93
CA GLU A 14 16.72 10.41 3.96
C GLU A 14 17.42 9.47 2.94
N ASP A 15 17.04 9.58 1.65
CA ASP A 15 17.68 9.29 0.33
C ASP A 15 18.52 8.00 0.04
N ALA A 16 18.63 7.34 -1.15
CA ALA A 16 17.89 7.01 -2.40
C ALA A 16 18.82 6.04 -3.22
N PRO A 17 18.36 5.09 -4.10
CA PRO A 17 18.13 5.43 -5.51
C PRO A 17 16.99 4.65 -6.21
N GLY A 18 16.29 5.35 -7.13
CA GLY A 18 15.19 4.81 -7.95
C GLY A 18 13.85 5.41 -7.52
N ARG A 19 13.50 6.58 -8.06
CA ARG A 19 12.24 7.29 -7.76
C ARG A 19 11.02 6.38 -7.97
N LEU A 20 10.52 5.80 -6.89
CA LEU A 20 9.17 5.26 -6.82
C LEU A 20 8.32 6.40 -6.23
N ALA A 21 7.49 7.03 -7.07
CA ALA A 21 6.75 8.23 -6.67
C ALA A 21 5.70 7.97 -5.55
N GLY A 22 5.33 9.05 -4.87
CA GLY A 22 4.80 9.10 -3.50
C GLY A 22 5.81 9.86 -2.62
N GLY A 23 5.66 11.18 -2.50
CA GLY A 23 6.74 12.08 -2.10
C GLY A 23 6.31 13.27 -1.26
N VAL A 24 5.12 13.21 -0.65
CA VAL A 24 4.74 14.22 0.33
C VAL A 24 5.57 14.03 1.60
N ALA A 25 6.02 15.13 2.19
CA ALA A 25 6.67 15.09 3.49
C ALA A 25 5.63 14.74 4.55
N LEU A 26 5.96 13.78 5.42
CA LEU A 26 5.10 13.49 6.57
C LEU A 26 5.33 14.52 7.69
N PRO A 27 4.31 14.74 8.54
CA PRO A 27 4.50 15.41 9.80
C PRO A 27 5.63 14.77 10.61
N VAL A 28 6.40 15.61 11.31
CA VAL A 28 7.56 15.17 12.10
C VAL A 28 7.12 14.13 13.13
N GLY A 29 7.91 13.05 13.23
CA GLY A 29 7.75 12.01 14.23
C GLY A 29 6.80 10.87 13.84
N VAL A 30 6.09 10.96 12.71
CA VAL A 30 5.34 9.80 12.19
C VAL A 30 6.32 8.67 11.90
N ALA A 31 6.06 7.50 12.48
CA ALA A 31 6.93 6.34 12.36
C ALA A 31 6.17 5.14 11.81
N PHE A 32 6.88 4.33 11.04
CA PHE A 32 6.39 3.10 10.45
C PHE A 32 7.34 1.95 10.76
N ASP A 33 6.77 0.78 11.04
CA ASP A 33 7.48 -0.49 11.15
C ASP A 33 6.62 -1.57 10.49
N ALA A 34 7.25 -2.51 9.80
CA ALA A 34 6.55 -3.66 9.24
C ALA A 34 7.46 -4.89 9.21
N ASP A 35 6.82 -6.03 9.42
CA ASP A 35 7.43 -7.34 9.42
C ASP A 35 6.68 -8.22 8.41
N VAL A 36 7.44 -8.77 7.47
CA VAL A 36 6.93 -9.68 6.43
C VAL A 36 7.48 -11.06 6.73
N ARG A 37 6.61 -12.07 6.86
CA ARG A 37 6.98 -13.45 7.20
C ARG A 37 6.19 -14.45 6.39
N ILE A 38 6.78 -15.63 6.19
CA ILE A 38 6.03 -16.79 5.71
C ILE A 38 5.42 -17.49 6.92
N THR A 39 4.09 -17.62 6.92
CA THR A 39 3.34 -18.33 7.97
C THR A 39 2.47 -19.40 7.32
N GLY A 40 2.92 -20.66 7.37
CA GLY A 40 2.21 -21.77 6.72
C GLY A 40 2.14 -21.60 5.20
N ALA A 41 0.93 -21.54 4.65
CA ALA A 41 0.71 -21.36 3.22
C ALA A 41 0.85 -19.90 2.77
N ASP A 42 0.77 -18.93 3.69
CA ASP A 42 0.61 -17.52 3.36
C ASP A 42 1.88 -16.71 3.65
N LEU A 43 2.00 -15.56 2.99
CA LEU A 43 2.80 -14.45 3.48
C LEU A 43 1.94 -13.63 4.45
N THR A 44 2.48 -13.32 5.61
CA THR A 44 1.86 -12.46 6.61
C THR A 44 2.65 -11.18 6.69
N VAL A 45 1.96 -10.04 6.63
CA VAL A 45 2.55 -8.73 6.88
C VAL A 45 1.90 -8.16 8.12
N THR A 46 2.69 -7.91 9.17
CA THR A 46 2.25 -7.11 10.31
C THR A 46 2.91 -5.75 10.24
N TRP A 47 2.12 -4.69 10.18
CA TRP A 47 2.63 -3.33 10.14
C TRP A 47 2.08 -2.49 11.30
N ARG A 48 2.79 -1.42 11.61
CA ARG A 48 2.45 -0.46 12.66
C ARG A 48 2.79 0.96 12.21
N VAL A 49 1.85 1.87 12.41
CA VAL A 49 2.05 3.32 12.26
C VAL A 49 1.84 4.00 13.60
N VAL A 50 2.77 4.88 13.97
CA VAL A 50 2.67 5.75 15.15
C VAL A 50 2.55 7.18 14.66
N ASN A 51 1.48 7.88 15.05
CA ASN A 51 1.24 9.26 14.70
C ASN A 51 1.35 10.16 15.95
N PRO A 52 2.56 10.59 16.35
CA PRO A 52 2.70 11.53 17.46
C PRO A 52 2.42 12.98 17.04
N SER A 53 2.10 13.22 15.76
CA SER A 53 1.86 14.57 15.26
C SER A 53 0.48 15.09 15.67
N SER A 54 0.22 16.37 15.39
CA SER A 54 -1.08 17.00 15.58
C SER A 54 -2.02 16.82 14.38
N SER A 55 -1.56 16.18 13.30
CA SER A 55 -2.31 16.02 12.06
C SER A 55 -2.84 14.60 11.95
N GLU A 56 -4.09 14.45 11.53
CA GLU A 56 -4.61 13.13 11.19
C GLU A 56 -3.98 12.61 9.90
N LEU A 57 -3.88 11.28 9.79
CA LEU A 57 -3.40 10.58 8.61
C LEU A 57 -4.50 9.69 8.02
N VAL A 58 -4.48 9.50 6.70
CA VAL A 58 -5.31 8.53 5.98
C VAL A 58 -4.40 7.45 5.37
N ILE A 59 -4.80 6.18 5.56
CA ILE A 59 -4.06 5.01 5.11
C ILE A 59 -4.99 4.08 4.32
N PRO A 60 -4.65 3.67 3.08
CA PRO A 60 -5.39 2.64 2.35
C PRO A 60 -5.27 1.28 3.04
N THR A 61 -6.40 0.58 3.20
CA THR A 61 -6.44 -0.71 3.93
C THR A 61 -7.08 -1.84 3.14
N LEU A 62 -7.56 -1.57 1.91
CA LEU A 62 -8.25 -2.53 1.04
C LEU A 62 -9.32 -3.33 1.80
N VAL A 63 -10.05 -2.67 2.69
CA VAL A 63 -11.26 -3.23 3.29
C VAL A 63 -12.34 -3.32 2.18
N PRO A 64 -13.14 -4.39 2.13
CA PRO A 64 -14.26 -4.50 1.20
C PRO A 64 -15.14 -3.25 1.23
N HIS A 65 -15.53 -2.76 0.06
CA HIS A 65 -16.46 -1.64 -0.10
C HIS A 65 -17.41 -1.94 -1.26
N GLU A 66 -18.59 -1.33 -1.25
CA GLU A 66 -19.56 -1.44 -2.37
C GLU A 66 -19.92 -2.88 -2.77
N ASN A 67 -19.93 -3.82 -1.81
CA ASN A 67 -20.10 -5.27 -2.04
C ASN A 67 -19.04 -5.89 -2.98
N THR A 68 -17.97 -5.16 -3.25
CA THR A 68 -16.80 -5.66 -3.97
C THR A 68 -15.81 -6.16 -2.93
N VAL A 69 -15.62 -7.47 -2.90
CA VAL A 69 -14.53 -8.07 -2.12
C VAL A 69 -13.25 -7.87 -2.91
N PRO A 70 -12.26 -7.09 -2.42
CA PRO A 70 -10.98 -6.99 -3.08
C PRO A 70 -10.34 -8.37 -3.19
N GLN A 71 -9.54 -8.62 -4.21
CA GLN A 71 -8.92 -9.94 -4.45
C GLN A 71 -7.95 -10.38 -3.34
N GLY A 72 -7.74 -9.54 -2.33
CA GLY A 72 -6.98 -9.80 -1.12
C GLY A 72 -6.97 -8.57 -0.21
N GLU A 73 -6.10 -8.59 0.79
CA GLU A 73 -5.94 -7.50 1.77
C GLU A 73 -4.88 -6.46 1.34
N ALA A 74 -4.23 -6.68 0.19
CA ALA A 74 -3.28 -5.77 -0.46
C ALA A 74 -3.28 -5.98 -1.98
N TYR A 75 -2.80 -4.98 -2.71
CA TYR A 75 -2.47 -5.13 -4.12
C TYR A 75 -1.14 -5.88 -4.25
N LEU A 76 -1.00 -6.65 -5.34
CA LEU A 76 0.23 -7.39 -5.65
C LEU A 76 0.71 -6.96 -7.03
N VAL A 77 1.79 -6.20 -7.06
CA VAL A 77 2.27 -5.56 -8.29
C VAL A 77 3.75 -5.85 -8.51
N SER A 78 4.20 -5.75 -9.75
CA SER A 78 5.62 -5.86 -10.06
C SER A 78 6.36 -4.59 -9.62
N ALA A 79 7.51 -4.76 -8.98
CA ALA A 79 8.44 -3.71 -8.61
C ALA A 79 9.85 -4.06 -9.11
N GLY A 80 9.98 -4.13 -10.44
CA GLY A 80 11.21 -4.58 -11.10
C GLY A 80 11.45 -6.07 -10.86
N GLY A 81 12.55 -6.42 -10.17
CA GLY A 81 12.87 -7.81 -9.81
C GLY A 81 12.10 -8.35 -8.61
N TYR A 82 11.25 -7.55 -7.97
CA TYR A 82 10.53 -7.89 -6.74
C TYR A 82 9.01 -7.88 -6.95
N VAL A 83 8.28 -8.53 -6.05
CA VAL A 83 6.83 -8.33 -5.89
C VAL A 83 6.58 -7.32 -4.78
N GLU A 84 5.80 -6.28 -5.06
CA GLU A 84 5.33 -5.33 -4.05
C GLU A 84 3.96 -5.74 -3.53
N ILE A 85 3.87 -5.96 -2.23
CA ILE A 85 2.63 -6.07 -1.46
C ILE A 85 2.24 -4.65 -1.05
N ALA A 86 1.16 -4.12 -1.61
CA ALA A 86 0.90 -2.69 -1.56
C ALA A 86 -0.44 -2.36 -0.88
N GLN A 87 -0.38 -1.52 0.15
CA GLN A 87 -1.51 -0.82 0.75
C GLN A 87 -1.31 0.69 0.54
N ARG A 88 -1.46 1.15 -0.70
CA ARG A 88 -1.19 2.54 -1.08
C ARG A 88 -2.04 2.99 -2.26
N PHE A 89 -2.06 4.29 -2.53
CA PHE A 89 -2.64 4.81 -3.76
C PHE A 89 -1.74 4.51 -4.96
N PHE A 90 -2.35 4.50 -6.15
CA PHE A 90 -1.71 4.21 -7.42
C PHE A 90 -2.03 5.34 -8.39
N ASP A 91 -1.05 5.67 -9.22
CA ASP A 91 -1.24 6.61 -10.31
C ASP A 91 -2.14 5.99 -11.38
N TRP A 92 -2.69 6.84 -12.24
CA TRP A 92 -3.32 6.39 -13.48
C TRP A 92 -2.28 5.73 -14.39
N PRO A 93 -2.67 4.67 -15.12
CA PRO A 93 -1.84 4.14 -16.19
C PRO A 93 -1.44 5.21 -17.21
N ASP A 94 -0.26 5.06 -17.80
CA ASP A 94 0.21 5.95 -18.86
C ASP A 94 -0.78 5.99 -20.03
N GLY A 95 -0.96 7.17 -20.64
CA GLY A 95 -1.89 7.38 -21.75
C GLY A 95 -3.38 7.44 -21.37
N VAL A 96 -3.73 7.22 -20.09
CA VAL A 96 -5.09 7.44 -19.60
C VAL A 96 -5.26 8.91 -19.22
N GLU A 97 -6.06 9.63 -20.01
CA GLU A 97 -6.39 11.04 -19.75
C GLU A 97 -7.66 11.22 -18.91
N ASN A 98 -8.61 10.29 -19.01
CA ASN A 98 -9.88 10.31 -18.26
C ASN A 98 -10.38 8.89 -17.99
N LEU A 99 -10.96 8.68 -16.81
CA LEU A 99 -11.70 7.48 -16.44
C LEU A 99 -13.13 7.86 -16.07
N ALA A 100 -14.12 7.13 -16.58
CA ALA A 100 -15.52 7.35 -16.22
C ALA A 100 -15.76 7.13 -14.71
N THR A 101 -15.04 6.19 -14.10
CA THR A 101 -15.05 5.95 -12.66
C THR A 101 -13.67 5.44 -12.24
N PRO A 102 -12.87 6.24 -11.50
CA PRO A 102 -11.63 5.77 -10.93
C PRO A 102 -11.89 4.65 -9.91
N PRO A 103 -11.04 3.60 -9.86
CA PRO A 103 -11.12 2.60 -8.80
C PRO A 103 -10.97 3.25 -7.42
N SER A 104 -11.70 2.75 -6.43
CA SER A 104 -11.64 3.19 -5.05
C SER A 104 -11.08 2.11 -4.12
N VAL A 105 -10.71 2.52 -2.92
CA VAL A 105 -10.14 1.66 -1.89
C VAL A 105 -10.62 2.10 -0.51
N GLY A 106 -10.92 1.13 0.35
CA GLY A 106 -11.18 1.39 1.77
C GLY A 106 -9.98 2.02 2.45
N VAL A 107 -10.20 3.03 3.26
CA VAL A 107 -9.17 3.73 4.02
C VAL A 107 -9.46 3.68 5.52
N MET A 108 -8.43 3.95 6.31
CA MET A 108 -8.57 4.19 7.74
C MET A 108 -7.91 5.50 8.13
N ARG A 109 -8.43 6.12 9.18
CA ARG A 109 -7.84 7.31 9.81
C ARG A 109 -6.94 6.92 10.97
N VAL A 110 -5.81 7.61 11.09
CA VAL A 110 -4.92 7.52 12.26
C VAL A 110 -4.94 8.88 12.94
N SER A 111 -5.67 8.96 14.06
CA SER A 111 -5.81 10.20 14.81
C SER A 111 -4.47 10.69 15.38
N PRO A 112 -4.34 12.00 15.66
CA PRO A 112 -3.22 12.55 16.44
C PRO A 112 -3.00 11.80 17.75
N GLY A 113 -1.75 11.46 18.05
CA GLY A 113 -1.34 10.70 19.23
C GLY A 113 -1.61 9.18 19.16
N ALA A 114 -2.27 8.69 18.10
CA ALA A 114 -2.65 7.29 18.00
C ALA A 114 -1.51 6.40 17.49
N THR A 115 -1.65 5.11 17.78
CA THR A 115 -0.87 4.03 17.17
C THR A 115 -1.85 3.07 16.54
N GLU A 116 -1.61 2.72 15.29
CA GLU A 116 -2.40 1.72 14.57
C GLU A 116 -1.51 0.56 14.15
N SER A 117 -2.06 -0.65 14.22
CA SER A 117 -1.36 -1.86 13.79
C SER A 117 -2.34 -2.84 13.17
N ARG A 118 -1.93 -3.44 12.05
CA ARG A 118 -2.71 -4.48 11.37
C ARG A 118 -1.82 -5.62 10.94
N THR A 119 -2.45 -6.79 10.81
CA THR A 119 -1.86 -7.95 10.18
C THR A 119 -2.69 -8.30 8.97
N ILE A 120 -2.05 -8.43 7.82
CA ILE A 120 -2.66 -8.90 6.58
C ILE A 120 -2.06 -10.23 6.13
N ARG A 121 -2.83 -11.02 5.40
CA ARG A 121 -2.44 -12.29 4.82
C ARG A 121 -2.54 -12.25 3.29
N VAL A 122 -1.49 -12.72 2.67
CA VAL A 122 -1.34 -12.82 1.22
C VAL A 122 -1.17 -14.30 0.87
N PRO A 123 -2.19 -14.94 0.27
CA PRO A 123 -2.11 -16.34 -0.13
C PRO A 123 -0.99 -16.61 -1.13
N ARG A 124 -0.42 -17.82 -1.08
CA ARG A 124 0.52 -18.32 -2.11
C ARG A 124 -0.14 -19.45 -2.94
N PRO A 125 0.16 -19.56 -4.25
CA PRO A 125 1.10 -18.75 -5.04
C PRO A 125 0.62 -17.31 -5.21
N LEU A 126 1.58 -16.37 -5.32
CA LEU A 126 1.26 -14.95 -5.48
C LEU A 126 0.59 -14.71 -6.83
N MET A 127 -0.54 -14.00 -6.82
CA MET A 127 -1.29 -13.63 -8.02
C MET A 127 -1.33 -12.11 -8.13
N GLY A 128 -0.91 -11.57 -9.28
CA GLY A 128 -0.86 -10.13 -9.50
C GLY A 128 -2.26 -9.51 -9.51
N TYR A 129 -2.41 -8.40 -8.80
CA TYR A 129 -3.64 -7.63 -8.74
C TYR A 129 -3.32 -6.14 -8.57
N HIS A 130 -3.92 -5.30 -9.43
CA HIS A 130 -3.74 -3.85 -9.46
C HIS A 130 -5.12 -3.18 -9.48
N PRO A 131 -5.29 -1.99 -8.87
CA PRO A 131 -6.60 -1.33 -8.79
C PRO A 131 -7.26 -1.07 -10.15
N PHE A 132 -6.46 -0.81 -11.18
CA PHE A 132 -6.97 -0.59 -12.55
C PHE A 132 -7.16 -1.90 -13.33
N GLY A 133 -6.95 -3.06 -12.70
CA GLY A 133 -7.12 -4.36 -13.32
C GLY A 133 -6.19 -4.62 -14.50
N ASP A 134 -6.66 -5.52 -15.35
CA ASP A 134 -5.99 -6.16 -16.47
C ASP A 134 -6.13 -5.41 -17.79
N ALA A 135 -6.95 -4.34 -17.81
CA ALA A 135 -7.44 -3.75 -19.05
C ALA A 135 -6.47 -2.74 -19.69
N PHE A 136 -5.52 -2.22 -18.91
CA PHE A 136 -4.62 -1.13 -19.32
C PHE A 136 -3.18 -1.58 -19.60
N TYR A 137 -2.86 -2.82 -19.22
CA TYR A 137 -1.62 -3.53 -19.53
C TYR A 137 -2.08 -4.83 -20.21
N ASP A 138 -1.34 -5.45 -21.13
CA ASP A 138 -1.80 -6.62 -21.91
C ASP A 138 -2.13 -7.90 -21.05
N GLY A 139 -3.14 -7.83 -20.18
CA GLY A 139 -3.49 -8.80 -19.15
C GLY A 139 -3.24 -8.31 -17.70
N PRO A 140 -3.55 -9.14 -16.69
CA PRO A 140 -3.33 -8.83 -15.28
C PRO A 140 -1.86 -8.49 -15.03
N PRO A 141 -1.54 -7.72 -13.98
CA PRO A 141 -0.17 -7.32 -13.67
C PRO A 141 0.73 -8.53 -13.62
N LYS A 142 1.65 -8.64 -14.58
CA LYS A 142 2.58 -9.76 -14.64
C LYS A 142 3.60 -9.60 -13.53
N LEU A 143 3.48 -10.42 -12.49
CA LEU A 143 4.52 -10.56 -11.48
C LEU A 143 5.77 -11.19 -12.12
N PRO A 144 6.98 -10.90 -11.62
CA PRO A 144 8.18 -11.58 -12.07
C PRO A 144 8.01 -13.10 -11.92
N SER A 145 8.46 -13.86 -12.93
CA SER A 145 8.37 -15.32 -12.90
C SER A 145 9.32 -15.95 -11.87
N ASP A 146 10.42 -15.27 -11.57
CA ASP A 146 11.39 -15.62 -10.53
C ASP A 146 11.75 -14.35 -9.74
N PRO A 147 10.89 -13.93 -8.80
CA PRO A 147 11.11 -12.71 -8.04
C PRO A 147 12.27 -12.89 -7.05
N ALA A 148 13.16 -11.90 -7.00
CA ALA A 148 14.26 -11.87 -6.05
C ALA A 148 13.77 -11.75 -4.58
N GLY A 149 12.53 -11.31 -4.37
CA GLY A 149 11.93 -11.16 -3.05
C GLY A 149 10.61 -10.38 -3.08
N VAL A 150 10.05 -10.15 -1.89
CA VAL A 150 8.89 -9.29 -1.66
C VAL A 150 9.30 -8.00 -0.95
N VAL A 151 8.56 -6.94 -1.21
CA VAL A 151 8.60 -5.70 -0.41
C VAL A 151 7.18 -5.34 -0.01
N PHE A 152 6.97 -4.87 1.22
CA PHE A 152 5.70 -4.31 1.62
C PHE A 152 5.78 -2.78 1.58
N CYS A 153 4.78 -2.13 0.96
CA CYS A 153 4.68 -0.68 0.92
C CYS A 153 3.32 -0.18 1.41
N LEU A 154 3.35 0.81 2.31
CA LEU A 154 2.20 1.48 2.89
C LEU A 154 2.17 2.95 2.45
N GLY A 155 1.03 3.39 1.93
CA GLY A 155 0.75 4.78 1.61
C GLY A 155 0.14 5.51 2.80
N VAL A 156 0.63 6.71 3.09
CA VAL A 156 0.13 7.55 4.19
C VAL A 156 -0.10 8.96 3.66
N VAL A 157 -1.33 9.47 3.75
CA VAL A 157 -1.68 10.83 3.34
C VAL A 157 -1.93 11.66 4.60
N PRO A 158 -1.10 12.67 4.91
CA PRO A 158 -1.36 13.59 6.01
C PRO A 158 -2.37 14.67 5.63
N GLN A 159 -3.04 15.27 6.63
CA GLN A 159 -3.80 16.50 6.41
C GLN A 159 -2.91 17.67 5.96
N PRO A 160 -3.43 18.63 5.18
CA PRO A 160 -4.80 18.70 4.65
C PRO A 160 -5.01 17.75 3.46
N TYR A 161 -6.16 17.07 3.42
CA TYR A 161 -6.48 16.13 2.36
C TYR A 161 -6.91 16.86 1.08
N PRO A 162 -6.34 16.51 -0.09
CA PRO A 162 -6.78 17.11 -1.34
C PRO A 162 -8.22 16.66 -1.66
N PRO A 163 -9.10 17.53 -2.20
CA PRO A 163 -10.45 17.13 -2.59
C PRO A 163 -10.48 15.95 -3.57
N ALA A 164 -9.47 15.84 -4.43
CA ALA A 164 -9.30 14.74 -5.38
C ALA A 164 -9.00 13.37 -4.72
N LEU A 165 -8.79 13.31 -3.39
CA LEU A 165 -8.79 12.05 -2.64
C LEU A 165 -10.17 11.38 -2.66
N GLY A 166 -11.23 12.18 -2.86
CA GLY A 166 -12.59 11.67 -3.01
C GLY A 166 -13.10 10.94 -1.77
N LEU A 167 -12.68 11.38 -0.57
CA LEU A 167 -13.08 10.77 0.70
C LEU A 167 -14.61 10.83 0.87
N HIS A 168 -15.23 9.67 1.05
CA HIS A 168 -16.64 9.55 1.41
C HIS A 168 -16.90 8.19 2.08
N GLU A 169 -18.03 8.09 2.78
CA GLU A 169 -18.48 6.84 3.38
C GLU A 169 -19.39 6.07 2.40
N SER A 170 -19.13 4.78 2.25
CA SER A 170 -19.95 3.85 1.48
C SER A 170 -20.14 2.55 2.27
N ASN A 171 -21.38 2.21 2.60
CA ASN A 171 -21.73 1.03 3.40
C ASN A 171 -20.96 0.92 4.73
N GLY A 172 -20.74 2.04 5.42
CA GLY A 172 -20.03 2.07 6.70
C GLY A 172 -18.49 1.94 6.59
N VAL A 173 -17.94 2.00 5.38
CA VAL A 173 -16.50 2.03 5.12
C VAL A 173 -16.15 3.37 4.48
N GLU A 174 -15.18 4.08 5.04
CA GLU A 174 -14.63 5.26 4.37
C GLU A 174 -13.74 4.82 3.20
N ILE A 175 -13.98 5.40 2.04
CA ILE A 175 -13.25 5.09 0.82
C ILE A 175 -12.59 6.32 0.22
N ALA A 176 -11.51 6.10 -0.52
CA ALA A 176 -10.81 7.09 -1.32
C ALA A 176 -10.56 6.56 -2.72
N VAL A 177 -10.35 7.45 -3.70
CA VAL A 177 -10.09 7.05 -5.09
C VAL A 177 -8.59 6.91 -5.38
N HIS A 178 -8.24 6.01 -6.29
CA HIS A 178 -6.92 5.98 -6.91
C HIS A 178 -6.78 7.09 -7.97
N GLY A 179 -5.55 7.56 -8.19
CA GLY A 179 -5.22 8.48 -9.27
C GLY A 179 -4.06 9.41 -8.98
N ARG A 180 -3.73 10.27 -9.96
CA ARG A 180 -2.57 11.19 -9.94
C ARG A 180 -2.43 11.97 -8.65
N VAL A 181 -3.51 12.63 -8.21
CA VAL A 181 -3.47 13.48 -7.01
C VAL A 181 -3.35 12.65 -5.73
N PRO A 182 -4.20 11.63 -5.47
CA PRO A 182 -4.00 10.71 -4.32
C PRO A 182 -2.61 10.08 -4.28
N TYR A 183 -2.10 9.66 -5.44
CA TYR A 183 -0.78 9.05 -5.60
C TYR A 183 0.35 10.02 -5.24
N ALA A 184 0.26 11.29 -5.66
CA ALA A 184 1.24 12.31 -5.33
C ALA A 184 1.14 12.80 -3.87
N ALA A 185 -0.07 12.78 -3.30
CA ALA A 185 -0.36 13.27 -1.95
C ALA A 185 0.06 12.32 -0.82
N GLN A 186 0.44 11.08 -1.13
CA GLN A 186 0.90 10.14 -0.12
C GLN A 186 2.42 10.20 0.06
N HIS A 187 2.85 9.94 1.29
CA HIS A 187 4.16 9.40 1.58
C HIS A 187 4.12 7.87 1.46
N ARG A 188 5.20 7.26 0.96
CA ARG A 188 5.28 5.83 0.78
C ARG A 188 6.36 5.24 1.69
N PHE A 189 5.93 4.53 2.72
CA PHE A 189 6.83 3.69 3.50
C PHE A 189 6.99 2.35 2.81
N CYS A 190 8.21 1.83 2.73
CA CYS A 190 8.47 0.47 2.29
C CYS A 190 9.43 -0.23 3.24
N THR A 191 9.28 -1.54 3.37
CA THR A 191 10.28 -2.40 4.00
C THR A 191 11.51 -2.52 3.10
N GLU A 192 12.62 -2.99 3.68
CA GLU A 192 13.67 -3.57 2.85
C GLU A 192 13.15 -4.79 2.08
N PRO A 193 13.71 -5.11 0.91
CA PRO A 193 13.36 -6.33 0.20
C PRO A 193 13.68 -7.58 1.02
N MET A 194 12.71 -8.49 1.10
CA MET A 194 12.82 -9.76 1.78
C MET A 194 12.85 -10.89 0.75
N THR A 195 13.90 -11.72 0.80
CA THR A 195 13.95 -12.95 -0.01
C THR A 195 12.97 -13.97 0.56
N PHE A 196 12.17 -14.59 -0.30
CA PHE A 196 11.33 -15.73 0.05
C PHE A 196 11.84 -16.96 -0.73
N LYS A 197 12.75 -17.71 -0.12
CA LYS A 197 13.14 -19.04 -0.61
C LYS A 197 12.32 -20.10 0.11
#